data_AF-A0A5R9M3M8-F1
#
_entry.id   AF-A0A5R9M3M8-F1
#
_cell.length_a   1.000
_cell.length_b   1.000
_cell.length_c   1.000
_cell.angle_alpha   90.00
_cell.angle_beta   90.00
_cell.angle_gamma   90.00
#
_symmetry.space_group_name_H-M   'P 1'
#
loop_
_entity.id
_entity.type
_entity.pdbx_description
1 polymer ?
#
loop_
_entity_poly.entity_id
_entity_poly.type
_entity_poly.pdbx_seq_one_letter_code
_entity_poly.pdbx_strand_id
1 'polypeptide(L)'
;MGAYRWIRAAADARASNGIAVSCSARTFDTKDEARAHLQDHLDSRAGGDDDHALAAERLRSLPPYAGIVVGIPGMSWRITYTGYDLKIFSVDRQGVVSWVTTRPPSSPSAAPGSTNGHRIPEEAGAPSEVVKIAEQHQLGRFDDAFTVEWFISLRPTRPKVRIYAFESGVVRHQADTEPQVFRWDQIATVSQSVVNRFTNGRYKGTSFRYALTRTDGAQIHFLGSYKDSAYARRADPNHWARRYNQLGQRANQRVSQLLLPSAVEALRRGDSLAFGKIAISADGIQSKTGLVPWADISSVSADNGYVTINGAGTFWSLFSKPVSEVPNVPLLMTLADMCRRNTEAGP
;
A
#
# COMPACT_ATOMS: atom_id res chain seq x y z
N MET A 1 -23.85 14.16 -13.87
CA MET A 1 -23.54 12.88 -13.19
C MET A 1 -22.59 13.22 -12.07
N GLY A 2 -22.98 12.91 -10.83
CA GLY A 2 -22.26 13.33 -9.64
C GLY A 2 -20.85 12.74 -9.59
N ALA A 3 -19.91 13.58 -9.18
CA ALA A 3 -18.52 13.25 -8.97
C ALA A 3 -18.30 12.24 -7.83
N TYR A 4 -19.16 12.21 -6.82
CA TYR A 4 -18.98 11.49 -5.56
C TYR A 4 -20.11 10.49 -5.30
N ARG A 5 -19.79 9.43 -4.57
CA ARG A 5 -20.76 8.49 -4.00
C ARG A 5 -20.22 7.91 -2.71
N TRP A 6 -21.07 7.46 -1.81
CA TRP A 6 -20.61 6.66 -0.67
C TRP A 6 -20.81 5.17 -0.96
N ILE A 7 -19.97 4.36 -0.33
CA ILE A 7 -19.93 2.90 -0.49
C ILE A 7 -19.87 2.32 0.92
N ARG A 8 -20.63 1.25 1.12
CA ARG A 8 -20.59 0.39 2.31
C ARG A 8 -19.92 -0.93 1.93
N ALA A 9 -19.00 -1.37 2.75
CA ALA A 9 -18.44 -2.72 2.72
C ALA A 9 -18.81 -3.44 4.01
N ALA A 10 -19.34 -4.66 3.90
CA ALA A 10 -19.73 -5.48 5.04
C ALA A 10 -19.21 -6.91 4.84
N ALA A 11 -18.82 -7.57 5.92
CA ALA A 11 -18.47 -8.99 5.86
C ALA A 11 -19.70 -9.81 5.44
N ASP A 12 -19.53 -10.68 4.44
CA ASP A 12 -20.58 -11.58 3.94
C ASP A 12 -19.95 -12.93 3.54
N ALA A 13 -20.29 -13.98 4.28
CA ALA A 13 -19.80 -15.33 4.04
C ALA A 13 -20.25 -15.92 2.68
N ARG A 14 -21.26 -15.32 2.03
CA ARG A 14 -21.75 -15.74 0.71
C ARG A 14 -21.06 -15.02 -0.44
N ALA A 15 -20.32 -13.95 -0.18
CA ALA A 15 -19.57 -13.25 -1.21
C ALA A 15 -18.27 -14.02 -1.55
N SER A 16 -17.89 -14.06 -2.83
CA SER A 16 -16.71 -14.81 -3.32
C SER A 16 -15.36 -14.38 -2.73
N ASN A 17 -15.33 -13.22 -2.08
CA ASN A 17 -14.20 -12.62 -1.39
C ASN A 17 -14.49 -12.36 0.11
N GLY A 18 -15.58 -12.91 0.64
CA GLY A 18 -16.02 -12.71 2.03
C GLY A 18 -16.59 -11.32 2.35
N ILE A 19 -16.77 -10.43 1.35
CA ILE A 19 -17.17 -9.03 1.56
C ILE A 19 -18.24 -8.61 0.55
N ALA A 20 -19.41 -8.21 1.05
CA ALA A 20 -20.46 -7.58 0.27
C ALA A 20 -20.24 -6.06 0.18
N VAL A 21 -20.35 -5.52 -1.03
CA VAL A 21 -20.16 -4.09 -1.33
C VAL A 21 -21.45 -3.52 -1.86
N SER A 22 -21.94 -2.45 -1.23
CA SER A 22 -23.12 -1.70 -1.66
C SER A 22 -22.79 -0.22 -1.82
N CYS A 23 -23.49 0.45 -2.73
CA CYS A 23 -23.19 1.83 -3.11
C CYS A 23 -24.43 2.69 -2.96
N SER A 24 -24.25 4.00 -2.79
CA SER A 24 -25.37 4.93 -2.82
C SER A 24 -26.09 4.87 -4.17
N ALA A 25 -27.42 4.84 -4.14
CA ALA A 25 -28.25 4.75 -5.34
C ALA A 25 -28.10 5.97 -6.27
N ARG A 26 -27.69 7.11 -5.71
CA ARG A 26 -27.39 8.34 -6.44
C ARG A 26 -25.95 8.80 -6.21
N THR A 27 -25.50 9.69 -7.09
CA THR A 27 -24.17 10.31 -7.08
C THR A 27 -24.31 11.80 -6.77
N PHE A 28 -23.29 12.42 -6.18
CA PHE A 28 -23.30 13.79 -5.66
C PHE A 28 -22.21 14.63 -6.32
N ASP A 29 -22.43 15.93 -6.49
CA ASP A 29 -21.46 16.79 -7.18
C ASP A 29 -20.32 17.20 -6.23
N THR A 30 -20.59 17.25 -4.93
CA THR A 30 -19.60 17.54 -3.90
C THR A 30 -19.43 16.41 -2.87
N LYS A 31 -18.25 16.38 -2.23
CA LYS A 31 -17.95 15.44 -1.14
C LYS A 31 -18.83 15.70 0.08
N ASP A 32 -19.20 16.96 0.32
CA ASP A 32 -20.02 17.37 1.45
C ASP A 32 -21.49 16.96 1.26
N GLU A 33 -22.03 17.05 0.03
CA GLU A 33 -23.33 16.47 -0.31
C GLU A 33 -23.36 14.95 -0.12
N ALA A 34 -22.31 14.26 -0.56
CA ALA A 34 -22.18 12.83 -0.34
C ALA A 34 -22.08 12.49 1.15
N ARG A 35 -21.44 13.36 1.95
CA ARG A 35 -21.30 13.22 3.40
C ARG A 35 -22.62 13.42 4.11
N ALA A 36 -23.33 14.49 3.81
CA ALA A 36 -24.65 14.78 4.37
C ALA A 36 -25.61 13.62 4.07
N HIS A 37 -25.63 13.14 2.83
CA HIS A 37 -26.47 12.00 2.48
C HIS A 37 -26.03 10.69 3.13
N LEU A 38 -24.73 10.47 3.38
CA LEU A 38 -24.28 9.32 4.13
C LEU A 38 -24.73 9.41 5.60
N GLN A 39 -24.67 10.61 6.20
CA GLN A 39 -25.16 10.84 7.55
C GLN A 39 -26.67 10.55 7.65
N ASP A 40 -27.48 11.10 6.75
CA ASP A 40 -28.93 10.84 6.70
C ASP A 40 -29.25 9.34 6.52
N HIS A 41 -28.42 8.65 5.74
CA HIS A 41 -28.57 7.22 5.51
C HIS A 41 -28.27 6.37 6.77
N LEU A 42 -27.27 6.75 7.55
CA LEU A 42 -26.95 6.08 8.81
C LEU A 42 -27.99 6.40 9.87
N ASP A 43 -28.40 7.67 9.98
CA ASP A 43 -29.36 8.16 10.96
C ASP A 43 -30.76 7.54 10.76
N SER A 44 -31.19 7.37 9.50
CA SER A 44 -32.48 6.71 9.18
C SER A 44 -32.53 5.21 9.50
N ARG A 45 -31.37 4.57 9.73
CA ARG A 45 -31.26 3.15 10.11
C ARG A 45 -30.85 2.93 11.56
N ALA A 46 -30.40 3.99 12.24
CA ALA A 46 -30.01 3.95 13.65
C ALA A 46 -31.16 3.55 14.60
N GLY A 47 -32.43 3.71 14.18
CA GLY A 47 -33.59 3.32 14.98
C GLY A 47 -33.86 1.80 15.08
N GLY A 48 -33.10 0.96 14.38
CA GLY A 48 -33.27 -0.50 14.41
C GLY A 48 -31.98 -1.31 14.26
N ASP A 49 -30.81 -0.66 14.29
CA ASP A 49 -29.51 -1.31 14.14
C ASP A 49 -28.41 -0.49 14.85
N ASP A 50 -27.94 -0.99 15.99
CA ASP A 50 -26.94 -0.35 16.87
C ASP A 50 -25.62 -0.05 16.13
N ASP A 51 -25.29 -0.85 15.11
CA ASP A 51 -24.10 -0.67 14.28
C ASP A 51 -24.21 0.60 13.41
N HIS A 52 -25.40 0.89 12.86
CA HIS A 52 -25.63 2.11 12.10
C HIS A 52 -25.68 3.36 13.01
N ALA A 53 -26.17 3.22 14.25
CA ALA A 53 -26.13 4.28 15.24
C ALA A 53 -24.69 4.66 15.63
N LEU A 54 -23.82 3.67 15.88
CA LEU A 54 -22.41 3.88 16.19
C LEU A 54 -21.64 4.48 14.99
N ALA A 55 -21.92 4.03 13.78
CA ALA A 55 -21.34 4.60 12.56
C ALA A 55 -21.77 6.06 12.35
N ALA A 56 -23.05 6.38 12.59
CA ALA A 56 -23.58 7.73 12.53
C ALA A 56 -22.85 8.68 13.51
N GLU A 57 -22.66 8.25 14.75
CA GLU A 57 -21.95 9.04 15.77
C GLU A 57 -20.50 9.32 15.36
N ARG A 58 -19.78 8.28 14.91
CA ARG A 58 -18.40 8.41 14.40
C ARG A 58 -18.30 9.33 13.19
N LEU A 59 -19.30 9.32 12.30
CA LEU A 59 -19.31 10.23 11.16
C LEU A 59 -19.49 11.69 11.60
N ARG A 60 -20.28 11.97 12.64
CA ARG A 60 -20.45 13.34 13.19
C ARG A 60 -19.19 13.84 13.89
N SER A 61 -18.44 12.95 14.55
CA SER A 61 -17.21 13.31 15.27
C SER A 61 -16.02 13.60 14.36
N LEU A 62 -16.07 13.19 13.08
CA LEU A 62 -14.99 13.42 12.13
C LEU A 62 -14.93 14.88 11.65
N PRO A 63 -13.74 15.50 11.55
CA PRO A 63 -13.59 16.84 10.98
C PRO A 63 -14.14 16.91 9.54
N PRO A 64 -14.67 18.07 9.11
CA PRO A 64 -15.26 18.23 7.77
C PRO A 64 -14.27 17.96 6.63
N TYR A 65 -12.98 18.24 6.85
CA TYR A 65 -11.91 18.03 5.87
C TYR A 65 -11.27 16.62 5.90
N ALA A 66 -11.64 15.75 6.84
CA ALA A 66 -11.05 14.41 6.94
C ALA A 66 -11.43 13.51 5.75
N GLY A 67 -10.57 12.54 5.43
CA GLY A 67 -10.95 11.42 4.56
C GLY A 67 -12.12 10.69 5.21
N ILE A 68 -13.27 10.62 4.54
CA ILE A 68 -14.49 10.06 5.15
C ILE A 68 -14.41 8.55 5.03
N VAL A 69 -13.80 7.94 6.03
CA VAL A 69 -13.76 6.50 6.27
C VAL A 69 -14.30 6.29 7.68
N VAL A 70 -15.46 5.65 7.76
CA VAL A 70 -16.11 5.30 9.03
C VAL A 70 -16.10 3.79 9.12
N GLY A 71 -15.33 3.25 10.06
CA GLY A 71 -15.25 1.81 10.31
C GLY A 71 -15.86 1.46 11.65
N ILE A 72 -16.60 0.36 11.70
CA ILE A 72 -17.03 -0.37 12.90
C ILE A 72 -16.68 -1.85 12.68
N PRO A 73 -16.69 -2.72 13.70
CA PRO A 73 -16.42 -4.14 13.50
C PRO A 73 -17.34 -4.75 12.44
N GLY A 74 -16.78 -5.41 11.42
CA GLY A 74 -17.56 -6.04 10.35
C GLY A 74 -18.06 -5.11 9.23
N MET A 75 -18.01 -3.79 9.39
CA MET A 75 -18.57 -2.83 8.41
C MET A 75 -17.76 -1.55 8.25
N SER A 76 -17.68 -1.03 7.03
CA SER A 76 -17.12 0.30 6.77
C SER A 76 -17.89 1.07 5.73
N TRP A 77 -17.89 2.40 5.86
CA TRP A 77 -18.42 3.35 4.89
C TRP A 77 -17.33 4.29 4.44
N ARG A 78 -17.35 4.60 3.14
CA ARG A 78 -16.39 5.53 2.53
C ARG A 78 -17.04 6.35 1.44
N ILE A 79 -16.69 7.63 1.36
CA ILE A 79 -16.98 8.46 0.18
C ILE A 79 -15.85 8.37 -0.82
N THR A 80 -16.21 8.05 -2.06
CA THR A 80 -15.30 7.90 -3.19
C THR A 80 -15.83 8.66 -4.40
N TYR A 81 -14.97 8.88 -5.39
CA TYR A 81 -15.37 9.41 -6.68
C TYR A 81 -15.94 8.31 -7.56
N THR A 82 -16.92 8.63 -8.40
CA THR A 82 -17.67 7.69 -9.24
C THR A 82 -16.86 7.00 -10.34
N GLY A 83 -15.62 7.46 -10.59
CA GLY A 83 -14.69 6.93 -11.60
C GLY A 83 -13.42 6.25 -11.07
N TYR A 84 -13.37 5.82 -9.79
CA TYR A 84 -12.22 5.08 -9.24
C TYR A 84 -12.44 3.55 -9.23
N ASP A 85 -11.36 2.78 -9.46
CA ASP A 85 -11.27 1.38 -9.03
C ASP A 85 -11.15 1.28 -7.50
N LEU A 86 -11.84 0.28 -6.94
CA LEU A 86 -12.07 0.12 -5.51
C LEU A 86 -10.93 -0.62 -4.81
N LYS A 87 -10.28 0.04 -3.84
CA LYS A 87 -9.58 -0.61 -2.71
C LYS A 87 -10.50 -0.56 -1.50
N ILE A 88 -11.08 -1.70 -1.13
CA ILE A 88 -12.05 -1.81 -0.03
C ILE A 88 -11.38 -2.48 1.16
N PHE A 89 -11.70 -2.00 2.36
CA PHE A 89 -11.34 -2.60 3.62
C PHE A 89 -12.55 -3.35 4.15
N SER A 90 -12.40 -4.61 4.55
CA SER A 90 -13.23 -5.12 5.65
C SER A 90 -12.35 -5.35 6.86
N VAL A 91 -12.93 -5.01 8.01
CA VAL A 91 -12.47 -5.39 9.33
C VAL A 91 -13.36 -6.57 9.69
N ASP A 92 -12.81 -7.77 9.82
CA ASP A 92 -13.62 -8.89 10.34
C ASP A 92 -13.99 -8.65 11.82
N ARG A 93 -14.81 -9.53 12.41
CA ARG A 93 -15.19 -9.42 13.84
C ARG A 93 -13.98 -9.61 14.78
N GLN A 94 -12.81 -9.98 14.25
CA GLN A 94 -11.53 -10.10 14.97
C GLN A 94 -10.55 -8.94 14.65
N GLY A 95 -10.98 -7.86 13.97
CA GLY A 95 -10.15 -6.69 13.74
C GLY A 95 -9.08 -6.84 12.63
N VAL A 96 -9.09 -7.91 11.82
CA VAL A 96 -8.11 -8.10 10.74
C VAL A 96 -8.52 -7.29 9.50
N VAL A 97 -7.58 -6.51 8.95
CA VAL A 97 -7.77 -5.71 7.73
C VAL A 97 -7.33 -6.51 6.50
N SER A 98 -8.28 -6.91 5.67
CA SER A 98 -8.00 -7.64 4.41
C SER A 98 -8.22 -6.77 3.16
N TRP A 99 -7.33 -6.92 2.17
CA TRP A 99 -7.39 -6.18 0.90
C TRP A 99 -8.28 -6.89 -0.12
N VAL A 100 -9.26 -6.18 -0.69
CA VAL A 100 -10.02 -6.66 -1.85
C VAL A 100 -9.92 -5.68 -3.01
N THR A 101 -9.55 -6.22 -4.18
CA THR A 101 -9.69 -5.55 -5.48
C THR A 101 -10.94 -6.11 -6.14
N THR A 102 -11.94 -5.28 -6.45
CA THR A 102 -13.05 -5.70 -7.32
C THR A 102 -12.82 -5.16 -8.72
N ARG A 103 -12.73 -6.07 -9.70
CA ARG A 103 -12.67 -5.74 -11.13
C ARG A 103 -14.07 -5.31 -11.57
N PRO A 104 -14.26 -4.20 -12.30
CA PRO A 104 -15.51 -3.97 -13.03
C PRO A 104 -15.66 -5.05 -14.12
N PRO A 105 -16.89 -5.50 -14.45
CA PRO A 105 -17.09 -6.51 -15.49
C PRO A 105 -16.53 -6.01 -16.82
N SER A 106 -15.74 -6.87 -17.45
CA SER A 106 -15.17 -6.67 -18.79
C SER A 106 -16.26 -6.48 -19.84
N SER A 107 -16.06 -5.52 -20.73
CA SER A 107 -16.75 -5.41 -22.02
C SER A 107 -15.82 -4.79 -23.07
N PRO A 108 -16.04 -5.10 -24.36
CA PRO A 108 -15.01 -5.71 -25.20
C PRO A 108 -14.21 -4.71 -26.02
N SER A 109 -13.01 -5.16 -26.41
CA SER A 109 -12.23 -4.77 -27.58
C SER A 109 -12.62 -3.45 -28.26
N ALA A 110 -11.80 -2.41 -28.07
CA ALA A 110 -11.80 -1.24 -28.93
C ALA A 110 -10.45 -1.15 -29.64
N ALA A 111 -10.52 -1.15 -30.97
CA ALA A 111 -9.45 -1.04 -31.95
C ALA A 111 -8.65 0.29 -31.82
N PRO A 112 -7.48 0.42 -32.47
CA PRO A 112 -6.45 1.39 -32.09
C PRO A 112 -6.77 2.80 -32.59
N GLY A 113 -6.94 3.73 -31.65
CA GLY A 113 -6.97 5.16 -31.90
C GLY A 113 -5.58 5.78 -31.71
N SER A 114 -5.04 6.31 -32.80
CA SER A 114 -3.77 7.03 -32.91
C SER A 114 -3.56 8.11 -31.83
N THR A 115 -2.39 8.11 -31.19
CA THR A 115 -1.82 9.31 -30.55
C THR A 115 -0.28 9.31 -30.65
N ASN A 116 0.24 10.48 -31.00
CA ASN A 116 1.61 10.79 -31.35
C ASN A 116 2.69 10.31 -30.36
N GLY A 117 3.77 9.75 -30.90
CA GLY A 117 5.10 10.26 -30.59
C GLY A 117 5.87 9.67 -29.40
N HIS A 118 5.57 8.46 -28.93
CA HIS A 118 6.59 7.61 -28.31
C HIS A 118 6.44 6.20 -28.86
N ARG A 119 7.36 5.83 -29.76
CA ARG A 119 7.46 4.48 -30.33
C ARG A 119 7.63 3.50 -29.17
N ILE A 120 6.55 2.79 -28.83
CA ILE A 120 6.60 1.55 -28.06
C ILE A 120 7.45 0.60 -28.89
N PRO A 121 8.66 0.20 -28.45
CA PRO A 121 9.41 -0.82 -29.16
C PRO A 121 8.62 -2.12 -29.03
N GLU A 122 8.35 -2.69 -30.19
CA GLU A 122 7.80 -4.01 -30.45
C GLU A 122 8.65 -5.10 -29.81
N GLU A 123 8.44 -5.36 -28.52
CA GLU A 123 8.75 -6.60 -27.81
C GLU A 123 7.92 -6.61 -26.52
N ALA A 124 6.71 -7.16 -26.57
CA ALA A 124 5.80 -7.27 -25.43
C ALA A 124 6.24 -8.33 -24.39
N GLY A 125 7.52 -8.72 -24.37
CA GLY A 125 8.08 -9.77 -23.54
C GLY A 125 9.55 -9.52 -23.16
N ALA A 126 10.06 -10.30 -22.22
CA ALA A 126 11.46 -10.26 -21.85
C ALA A 126 12.36 -10.86 -22.95
N PRO A 127 13.56 -10.33 -23.22
CA PRO A 127 14.53 -10.93 -24.14
C PRO A 127 14.84 -12.38 -23.75
N SER A 128 15.16 -13.22 -24.73
CA SER A 128 15.40 -14.67 -24.51
C SER A 128 16.47 -14.96 -23.45
N GLU A 129 17.52 -14.13 -23.37
CA GLU A 129 18.53 -14.19 -22.31
C GLU A 129 17.92 -13.99 -20.91
N VAL A 130 17.06 -12.98 -20.75
CA VAL A 130 16.39 -12.68 -19.48
C VAL A 130 15.41 -13.79 -19.10
N VAL A 131 14.73 -14.39 -20.08
CA VAL A 131 13.85 -15.54 -19.85
C VAL A 131 14.64 -16.75 -19.34
N LYS A 132 15.79 -17.07 -19.97
CA LYS A 132 16.67 -18.16 -19.51
C LYS A 132 17.17 -17.94 -18.08
N ILE A 133 17.57 -16.70 -17.76
CA ILE A 133 17.98 -16.33 -16.41
C ILE A 133 16.81 -16.46 -15.44
N ALA A 134 15.61 -16.03 -15.84
CA ALA A 134 14.42 -16.16 -15.01
C ALA A 134 14.06 -17.63 -14.73
N GLU A 135 14.19 -18.52 -15.71
CA GLU A 135 14.00 -19.97 -15.55
C GLU A 135 15.06 -20.57 -14.61
N GLN A 136 16.34 -20.27 -14.84
CA GLN A 136 17.45 -20.73 -14.01
C GLN A 136 17.28 -20.32 -12.54
N HIS A 137 16.78 -19.11 -12.30
CA HIS A 137 16.56 -18.58 -10.96
C HIS A 137 15.15 -18.84 -10.42
N GLN A 138 14.30 -19.57 -11.16
CA GLN A 138 12.93 -19.92 -10.78
C GLN A 138 12.07 -18.69 -10.43
N LEU A 139 12.19 -17.63 -11.24
CA LEU A 139 11.49 -16.37 -10.99
C LEU A 139 9.98 -16.42 -11.27
N GLY A 140 9.51 -17.48 -11.92
CA GLY A 140 8.10 -17.69 -12.24
C GLY A 140 7.67 -16.87 -13.46
N ARG A 141 6.38 -16.56 -13.54
CA ARG A 141 5.81 -15.90 -14.72
C ARG A 141 6.29 -14.46 -14.87
N PHE A 142 6.55 -14.05 -16.10
CA PHE A 142 6.79 -12.66 -16.46
C PHE A 142 5.56 -11.79 -16.17
N ASP A 143 5.80 -10.63 -15.57
CA ASP A 143 4.75 -9.68 -15.18
C ASP A 143 4.83 -8.39 -15.99
N ASP A 144 6.00 -7.74 -16.04
CA ASP A 144 6.13 -6.41 -16.65
C ASP A 144 7.60 -6.05 -16.95
N ALA A 145 7.81 -5.01 -17.77
CA ALA A 145 9.13 -4.48 -18.09
C ALA A 145 9.17 -2.95 -17.97
N PHE A 146 10.28 -2.43 -17.45
CA PHE A 146 10.49 -1.01 -17.20
C PHE A 146 11.83 -0.57 -17.75
N THR A 147 11.86 0.59 -18.40
CA THR A 147 13.11 1.28 -18.73
C THR A 147 13.35 2.35 -17.67
N VAL A 148 14.47 2.26 -16.97
CA VAL A 148 14.85 3.23 -15.93
C VAL A 148 15.73 4.29 -16.56
N GLU A 149 15.16 5.48 -16.76
CA GLU A 149 15.93 6.66 -17.14
C GLU A 149 16.45 7.36 -15.87
N TRP A 150 17.77 7.50 -15.78
CA TRP A 150 18.43 8.12 -14.63
C TRP A 150 18.39 9.65 -14.80
N PHE A 151 17.50 10.34 -14.07
CA PHE A 151 17.26 11.79 -14.19
C PHE A 151 18.39 12.71 -13.67
N ILE A 152 19.60 12.20 -13.46
CA ILE A 152 20.75 13.01 -13.03
C ILE A 152 21.92 12.80 -13.99
N SER A 153 21.85 13.36 -15.20
CA SER A 153 23.01 14.00 -15.85
C SER A 153 22.67 14.54 -17.23
N LEU A 154 23.26 15.70 -17.55
CA LEU A 154 23.33 16.33 -18.88
C LEU A 154 24.22 15.55 -19.87
N ARG A 155 24.21 14.21 -19.88
CA ARG A 155 25.00 13.39 -20.82
C ARG A 155 24.12 12.36 -21.55
N PRO A 156 23.96 12.42 -22.89
CA PRO A 156 23.00 11.60 -23.65
C PRO A 156 23.35 10.10 -23.82
N THR A 157 24.43 9.59 -23.22
CA THR A 157 25.10 8.37 -23.70
C THR A 157 25.24 7.24 -22.68
N ARG A 158 24.40 7.15 -21.64
CA ARG A 158 24.40 5.97 -20.75
C ARG A 158 23.51 4.84 -21.29
N PRO A 159 23.94 3.57 -21.14
CA PRO A 159 23.13 2.41 -21.55
C PRO A 159 21.80 2.38 -20.79
N LYS A 160 20.72 2.08 -21.52
CA LYS A 160 19.37 1.98 -20.96
C LYS A 160 19.31 0.80 -19.98
N VAL A 161 19.10 1.09 -18.70
CA VAL A 161 18.85 0.04 -17.70
C VAL A 161 17.40 -0.41 -17.83
N ARG A 162 17.18 -1.71 -17.98
CA ARG A 162 15.86 -2.33 -17.99
C ARG A 162 15.65 -3.18 -16.75
N ILE A 163 14.46 -3.09 -16.17
CA ILE A 163 14.01 -3.96 -15.09
C ILE A 163 12.90 -4.84 -15.63
N TYR A 164 13.08 -6.15 -15.53
CA TYR A 164 12.06 -7.14 -15.87
C TYR A 164 11.50 -7.74 -14.58
N ALA A 165 10.20 -7.61 -14.39
CA ALA A 165 9.49 -8.09 -13.21
C ALA A 165 8.90 -9.47 -13.46
N PHE A 166 9.03 -10.32 -12.44
CA PHE A 166 8.51 -11.67 -12.40
C PHE A 166 7.83 -11.91 -11.04
N GLU A 167 7.08 -13.00 -10.92
CA GLU A 167 6.34 -13.35 -9.69
C GLU A 167 7.23 -13.44 -8.44
N SER A 168 8.42 -14.03 -8.58
CA SER A 168 9.35 -14.29 -7.47
C SER A 168 10.59 -13.39 -7.45
N GLY A 169 10.69 -12.41 -8.35
CA GLY A 169 11.85 -11.50 -8.36
C GLY A 169 11.86 -10.50 -9.50
N VAL A 170 13.00 -9.83 -9.66
CA VAL A 170 13.30 -8.98 -10.82
C VAL A 170 14.67 -9.28 -11.39
N VAL A 171 14.81 -9.04 -12.69
CA VAL A 171 16.10 -9.02 -13.39
C VAL A 171 16.42 -7.58 -13.78
N ARG A 172 17.55 -7.07 -13.30
CA ARG A 172 18.14 -5.81 -13.76
C ARG A 172 19.10 -6.11 -14.89
N HIS A 173 18.78 -5.61 -16.07
CA HIS A 173 19.58 -5.77 -17.28
C HIS A 173 20.09 -4.41 -17.74
N GLN A 174 21.39 -4.32 -18.01
CA GLN A 174 22.02 -3.15 -18.58
C GLN A 174 22.97 -3.64 -19.68
N ALA A 175 22.97 -2.95 -20.82
CA ALA A 175 23.87 -3.30 -21.92
C ALA A 175 25.32 -3.39 -21.44
N ASP A 176 26.04 -4.38 -21.96
CA ASP A 176 27.46 -4.65 -21.68
C ASP A 176 27.78 -5.01 -20.22
N THR A 177 26.78 -5.43 -19.44
CA THR A 177 26.96 -5.90 -18.06
C THR A 177 26.16 -7.18 -17.82
N GLU A 178 26.67 -8.06 -16.97
CA GLU A 178 25.96 -9.27 -16.57
C GLU A 178 24.62 -8.90 -15.89
N PRO A 179 23.50 -9.52 -16.30
CA PRO A 179 22.20 -9.25 -15.68
C PRO A 179 22.21 -9.63 -14.20
N GLN A 180 21.68 -8.73 -13.36
CA GLN A 180 21.61 -8.94 -11.92
C GLN A 180 20.22 -9.44 -11.52
N VAL A 181 20.18 -10.55 -10.81
CA VAL A 181 18.93 -11.15 -10.33
C VAL A 181 18.68 -10.82 -8.86
N PHE A 182 17.47 -10.35 -8.58
CA PHE A 182 16.98 -10.08 -7.22
C PHE A 182 15.74 -10.93 -6.97
N ARG A 183 15.91 -12.10 -6.37
CA ARG A 183 14.79 -12.92 -5.89
C ARG A 183 14.24 -12.36 -4.59
N TRP A 184 12.92 -12.37 -4.41
CA TRP A 184 12.26 -11.83 -3.21
C TRP A 184 12.69 -12.54 -1.92
N ASP A 185 12.99 -13.84 -1.98
CA ASP A 185 13.44 -14.64 -0.83
C ASP A 185 14.90 -14.37 -0.41
N GLN A 186 15.67 -13.67 -1.25
CA GLN A 186 17.03 -13.25 -0.94
C GLN A 186 17.11 -11.81 -0.41
N ILE A 187 15.99 -11.08 -0.41
CA ILE A 187 15.97 -9.69 0.06
C ILE A 187 15.86 -9.66 1.58
N ALA A 188 16.85 -9.05 2.23
CA ALA A 188 16.87 -8.88 3.68
C ALA A 188 16.11 -7.62 4.12
N THR A 189 16.25 -6.52 3.37
CA THR A 189 15.63 -5.24 3.73
C THR A 189 15.01 -4.54 2.54
N VAL A 190 13.86 -3.91 2.78
CA VAL A 190 13.19 -3.01 1.86
C VAL A 190 12.92 -1.69 2.57
N SER A 191 13.55 -0.61 2.10
CA SER A 191 13.19 0.75 2.52
C SER A 191 12.29 1.38 1.48
N GLN A 192 11.35 2.22 1.92
CA GLN A 192 10.40 2.88 1.03
C GLN A 192 10.21 4.36 1.39
N SER A 193 9.94 5.17 0.38
CA SER A 193 9.54 6.56 0.52
C SER A 193 8.57 6.87 -0.60
N VAL A 194 7.30 7.15 -0.27
CA VAL A 194 6.28 7.56 -1.24
C VAL A 194 5.69 8.85 -0.74
N VAL A 195 5.92 9.94 -1.48
CA VAL A 195 5.61 11.30 -1.04
C VAL A 195 4.79 12.01 -2.10
N ASN A 196 3.60 12.46 -1.70
CA ASN A 196 2.75 13.34 -2.49
C ASN A 196 3.28 14.78 -2.33
N ARG A 197 3.77 15.39 -3.42
CA ARG A 197 4.31 16.74 -3.40
C ARG A 197 3.22 17.76 -3.67
N PHE A 198 3.16 18.79 -2.82
CA PHE A 198 2.27 19.94 -2.99
C PHE A 198 3.11 21.24 -3.00
N THR A 199 2.71 22.21 -3.82
CA THR A 199 3.29 23.56 -3.81
C THR A 199 2.14 24.55 -3.84
N ASN A 200 2.08 25.45 -2.86
CA ASN A 200 0.97 26.40 -2.67
C ASN A 200 -0.39 25.69 -2.68
N GLY A 201 -0.50 24.56 -1.96
CA GLY A 201 -1.69 23.71 -1.91
C GLY A 201 -2.01 22.91 -3.18
N ARG A 202 -1.28 23.11 -4.28
CA ARG A 202 -1.52 22.40 -5.55
C ARG A 202 -0.65 21.16 -5.66
N TYR A 203 -1.27 20.03 -5.99
CA TYR A 203 -0.58 18.76 -6.22
C TYR A 203 0.38 18.85 -7.43
N LYS A 204 1.64 18.47 -7.19
CA LYS A 204 2.72 18.48 -8.20
C LYS A 204 3.09 17.09 -8.69
N GLY A 205 2.81 16.04 -7.94
CA GLY A 205 3.14 14.67 -8.32
C GLY A 205 3.50 13.84 -7.10
N THR A 206 3.42 12.53 -7.24
CA THR A 206 3.85 11.56 -6.24
C THR A 206 5.22 11.10 -6.67
N SER A 207 6.20 11.26 -5.79
CA SER A 207 7.54 10.69 -5.97
C SER A 207 7.63 9.44 -5.11
N PHE A 208 8.25 8.40 -5.65
CA PHE A 208 8.50 7.17 -4.91
C PHE A 208 9.96 6.75 -5.02
N ARG A 209 10.42 6.07 -3.98
CA ARG A 209 11.72 5.41 -3.90
C ARG A 209 11.54 4.13 -3.09
N TYR A 210 12.01 3.02 -3.63
CA TYR A 210 12.23 1.78 -2.92
C TYR A 210 13.71 1.43 -3.04
N ALA A 211 14.32 0.94 -1.97
CA ALA A 211 15.62 0.30 -2.02
C ALA A 211 15.51 -1.08 -1.41
N LEU A 212 15.76 -2.11 -2.21
CA LEU A 212 15.77 -3.50 -1.80
C LEU A 212 17.22 -3.93 -1.69
N THR A 213 17.60 -4.44 -0.52
CA THR A 213 18.96 -4.92 -0.25
C THR A 213 18.91 -6.43 -0.05
N ARG A 214 19.67 -7.15 -0.86
CA ARG A 214 19.87 -8.59 -0.76
C ARG A 214 20.74 -8.92 0.46
N THR A 215 20.68 -10.17 0.92
CA THR A 215 21.47 -10.68 2.05
C THR A 215 22.98 -10.51 1.88
N ASP A 216 23.49 -10.47 0.64
CA ASP A 216 24.90 -10.23 0.32
C ASP A 216 25.26 -8.73 0.18
N GLY A 217 24.32 -7.84 0.49
CA GLY A 217 24.49 -6.39 0.41
C GLY A 217 24.22 -5.77 -0.96
N ALA A 218 23.95 -6.56 -2.01
CA ALA A 218 23.60 -6.02 -3.32
C ALA A 218 22.28 -5.24 -3.26
N GLN A 219 22.20 -4.09 -3.93
CA GLN A 219 21.01 -3.22 -3.89
C GLN A 219 20.39 -2.99 -5.27
N ILE A 220 19.06 -2.90 -5.27
CA ILE A 220 18.29 -2.39 -6.40
C ILE A 220 17.35 -1.28 -5.95
N HIS A 221 17.23 -0.24 -6.77
CA HIS A 221 16.40 0.91 -6.50
C HIS A 221 15.27 1.05 -7.51
N PHE A 222 14.05 1.22 -7.00
CA PHE A 222 12.90 1.61 -7.82
C PHE A 222 12.54 3.03 -7.47
N LEU A 223 12.73 3.96 -8.40
CA LEU A 223 12.44 5.36 -8.18
C LEU A 223 11.78 5.99 -9.40
N GLY A 224 10.97 6.99 -9.14
CA GLY A 224 10.28 7.72 -10.20
C GLY A 224 9.27 8.69 -9.64
N SER A 225 8.50 9.29 -10.55
CA SER A 225 7.36 10.10 -10.17
C SER A 225 6.23 9.97 -11.18
N TYR A 226 5.00 10.15 -10.71
CA TYR A 226 3.81 10.11 -11.55
C TYR A 226 2.76 11.10 -11.04
N LYS A 227 1.79 11.44 -11.89
CA LYS A 227 0.57 12.13 -11.46
C LYS A 227 -0.40 11.09 -10.93
N ASP A 228 -0.86 11.26 -9.71
CA ASP A 228 -1.75 10.29 -9.09
C ASP A 228 -3.17 10.70 -9.41
N SER A 229 -3.96 9.75 -9.91
CA SER A 229 -5.37 9.96 -10.24
C SER A 229 -6.19 10.42 -9.03
N ALA A 230 -5.74 10.13 -7.81
CA ALA A 230 -6.35 10.62 -6.58
C ALA A 230 -6.33 12.16 -6.46
N TYR A 231 -5.36 12.83 -7.08
CA TYR A 231 -5.15 14.28 -6.97
C TYR A 231 -5.18 15.02 -8.31
N ALA A 232 -4.94 14.33 -9.42
CA ALA A 232 -4.88 14.91 -10.76
C ALA A 232 -5.87 14.22 -11.70
N ARG A 233 -6.95 14.93 -12.07
CA ARG A 233 -8.02 14.41 -12.94
C ARG A 233 -7.53 13.91 -14.31
N ARG A 234 -6.45 14.49 -14.83
CA ARG A 234 -5.83 14.10 -16.12
C ARG A 234 -4.62 13.18 -15.94
N ALA A 235 -4.48 12.53 -14.79
CA ALA A 235 -3.44 11.52 -14.60
C ALA A 235 -3.69 10.34 -15.54
N ASP A 236 -2.64 9.88 -16.21
CA ASP A 236 -2.68 8.65 -16.98
C ASP A 236 -2.66 7.45 -16.01
N PRO A 237 -3.73 6.63 -15.94
CA PRO A 237 -3.78 5.47 -15.06
C PRO A 237 -2.75 4.39 -15.45
N ASN A 238 -2.29 4.38 -16.70
CA ASN A 238 -1.34 3.40 -17.24
C ASN A 238 0.11 3.90 -17.28
N HIS A 239 0.36 5.09 -16.71
CA HIS A 239 1.69 5.70 -16.68
C HIS A 239 2.73 4.72 -16.10
N TRP A 240 3.82 4.49 -16.83
CA TRP A 240 4.83 3.48 -16.49
C TRP A 240 5.36 3.62 -15.05
N ALA A 241 5.59 4.86 -14.58
CA ALA A 241 6.09 5.10 -13.23
C ALA A 241 5.07 4.74 -12.14
N ARG A 242 3.76 4.76 -12.44
CA ARG A 242 2.73 4.27 -11.52
C ARG A 242 2.79 2.75 -11.41
N ARG A 243 2.93 2.03 -12.53
CA ARG A 243 3.15 0.58 -12.56
C ARG A 243 4.46 0.19 -11.85
N TYR A 244 5.50 1.00 -12.00
CA TYR A 244 6.79 0.80 -11.33
C TYR A 244 6.71 1.03 -9.81
N ASN A 245 5.93 2.01 -9.36
CA ASN A 245 5.58 2.17 -7.94
C ASN A 245 4.82 0.94 -7.41
N GLN A 246 3.86 0.41 -8.18
CA GLN A 246 3.12 -0.81 -7.81
C GLN A 246 4.02 -2.04 -7.73
N LEU A 247 5.03 -2.16 -8.59
CA LEU A 247 6.06 -3.20 -8.44
C LEU A 247 6.78 -3.08 -7.09
N GLY A 248 7.23 -1.88 -6.71
CA GLY A 248 7.87 -1.66 -5.41
C GLY A 248 6.98 -2.00 -4.21
N GLN A 249 5.70 -1.64 -4.28
CA GLN A 249 4.71 -2.00 -3.25
C GLN A 249 4.53 -3.52 -3.13
N ARG A 250 4.34 -4.21 -4.26
CA ARG A 250 4.20 -5.67 -4.30
C ARG A 250 5.45 -6.38 -3.80
N ALA A 251 6.63 -5.92 -4.20
CA ALA A 251 7.90 -6.48 -3.73
C ALA A 251 8.06 -6.31 -2.21
N ASN A 252 7.77 -5.12 -1.66
CA ASN A 252 7.84 -4.87 -0.21
C ASN A 252 6.89 -5.79 0.58
N GLN A 253 5.66 -5.97 0.09
CA GLN A 253 4.70 -6.90 0.70
C GLN A 253 5.18 -8.34 0.62
N ARG A 254 5.66 -8.79 -0.55
CA ARG A 254 6.10 -10.16 -0.77
C ARG A 254 7.32 -10.51 0.08
N VAL A 255 8.31 -9.63 0.15
CA VAL A 255 9.49 -9.80 1.01
C VAL A 255 9.05 -9.87 2.48
N SER A 256 8.15 -9.00 2.92
CA SER A 256 7.63 -9.03 4.30
C SER A 256 6.93 -10.35 4.63
N GLN A 257 6.15 -10.91 3.70
CA GLN A 257 5.51 -12.23 3.87
C GLN A 257 6.53 -13.37 3.98
N LEU A 258 7.62 -13.31 3.21
CA LEU A 258 8.67 -14.32 3.23
C LEU A 258 9.51 -14.26 4.51
N LEU A 259 9.70 -13.07 5.08
CA LEU A 259 10.43 -12.85 6.33
C LEU A 259 9.58 -13.12 7.59
N LEU A 260 8.25 -13.12 7.47
CA LEU A 260 7.35 -13.24 8.62
C LEU A 260 7.56 -14.51 9.45
N PRO A 261 7.67 -15.73 8.88
CA PRO A 261 7.82 -16.94 9.68
C PRO A 261 9.06 -16.94 10.58
N SER A 262 10.22 -16.55 10.03
CA SER A 262 11.47 -16.49 10.80
C SER A 262 11.46 -15.37 11.83
N ALA A 263 10.82 -14.24 11.52
CA ALA A 263 10.62 -13.15 12.47
C ALA A 263 9.73 -13.58 13.66
N VAL A 264 8.63 -14.28 13.40
CA VAL A 264 7.75 -14.79 14.47
C VAL A 264 8.50 -15.78 15.37
N GLU A 265 9.28 -16.69 14.79
CA GLU A 265 10.11 -17.61 15.57
C GLU A 265 11.18 -16.90 16.41
N ALA A 266 11.77 -15.82 15.90
CA ALA A 266 12.69 -15.00 16.68
C ALA A 266 12.00 -14.37 17.89
N LEU A 267 10.82 -13.75 17.70
CA LEU A 267 10.06 -13.18 18.81
C LEU A 267 9.65 -14.24 19.85
N ARG A 268 9.26 -15.44 19.41
CA ARG A 268 8.93 -16.56 20.30
C ARG A 268 10.09 -17.02 21.17
N ARG A 269 11.33 -16.92 20.68
CA ARG A 269 12.54 -17.19 21.47
C ARG A 269 12.91 -16.07 22.43
N GLY A 270 12.20 -14.95 22.41
CA GLY A 270 12.52 -13.74 23.18
C GLY A 270 13.54 -12.83 22.48
N ASP A 271 13.87 -13.08 21.21
CA ASP A 271 14.77 -12.20 20.46
C ASP A 271 14.09 -10.84 20.18
N SER A 272 14.90 -9.79 20.04
CA SER A 272 14.43 -8.48 19.59
C SER A 272 14.75 -8.26 18.11
N LEU A 273 13.77 -7.78 17.34
CA LEU A 273 13.88 -7.53 15.91
C LEU A 273 13.98 -6.04 15.61
N ALA A 274 15.10 -5.63 14.99
CA ALA A 274 15.35 -4.24 14.67
C ALA A 274 14.76 -3.80 13.33
N PHE A 275 14.12 -2.63 13.33
CA PHE A 275 13.57 -1.92 12.18
C PHE A 275 14.09 -0.49 12.16
N GLY A 276 15.39 -0.34 11.86
CA GLY A 276 16.07 0.95 11.91
C GLY A 276 16.31 1.39 13.35
N LYS A 277 15.67 2.49 13.77
CA LYS A 277 15.85 3.08 15.12
C LYS A 277 14.88 2.54 16.18
N ILE A 278 14.04 1.59 15.81
CA ILE A 278 13.12 0.89 16.71
C ILE A 278 13.39 -0.60 16.64
N ALA A 279 13.08 -1.31 17.72
CA ALA A 279 13.07 -2.76 17.75
C ALA A 279 11.80 -3.26 18.42
N ILE A 280 11.31 -4.41 17.97
CA ILE A 280 10.15 -5.10 18.53
C ILE A 280 10.63 -6.32 19.32
N SER A 281 10.09 -6.53 20.50
CA SER A 281 10.20 -7.79 21.26
C SER A 281 8.82 -8.25 21.72
N ALA A 282 8.77 -9.41 22.41
CA ALA A 282 7.55 -9.88 23.06
C ALA A 282 7.04 -8.90 24.13
N ASP A 283 7.93 -8.13 24.78
CA ASP A 283 7.57 -7.23 25.88
C ASP A 283 7.05 -5.86 25.41
N GLY A 284 7.51 -5.38 24.25
CA GLY A 284 7.13 -4.07 23.76
C GLY A 284 7.90 -3.58 22.54
N ILE A 285 7.86 -2.26 22.35
CA ILE A 285 8.66 -1.56 21.35
C ILE A 285 9.81 -0.82 22.04
N GLN A 286 11.03 -1.22 21.70
CA GLN A 286 12.23 -0.52 22.12
C GLN A 286 12.54 0.62 21.17
N SER A 287 12.79 1.81 21.71
CA SER A 287 13.32 2.96 20.98
C SER A 287 14.48 3.60 21.74
N LYS A 288 15.01 4.73 21.24
CA LYS A 288 16.03 5.51 21.97
C LYS A 288 15.57 6.02 23.34
N THR A 289 14.28 6.24 23.54
CA THR A 289 13.75 6.78 24.80
C THR A 289 13.47 5.71 25.84
N GLY A 290 13.54 4.42 25.46
CA GLY A 290 13.25 3.29 26.34
C GLY A 290 12.36 2.24 25.68
N LEU A 291 12.05 1.22 26.45
CA LEU A 291 11.06 0.19 26.13
C LEU A 291 9.67 0.75 26.46
N VAL A 292 8.75 0.69 25.50
CA VAL A 292 7.33 0.95 25.72
C VAL A 292 6.61 -0.40 25.72
N PRO A 293 6.06 -0.85 26.86
CA PRO A 293 5.30 -2.09 26.95
C PRO A 293 4.09 -2.10 26.00
N TRP A 294 3.69 -3.28 25.52
CA TRP A 294 2.52 -3.40 24.64
C TRP A 294 1.23 -2.87 25.28
N ALA A 295 1.08 -3.03 26.60
CA ALA A 295 -0.07 -2.52 27.34
C ALA A 295 -0.21 -0.98 27.29
N ASP A 296 0.91 -0.28 27.12
CA ASP A 296 0.96 1.18 27.05
C ASP A 296 0.84 1.70 25.61
N ILE A 297 0.65 0.82 24.61
CA ILE A 297 0.57 1.17 23.19
C ILE A 297 -0.89 1.06 22.73
N SER A 298 -1.49 2.18 22.34
CA SER A 298 -2.86 2.19 21.81
C SER A 298 -2.92 1.82 20.32
N SER A 299 -1.95 2.30 19.54
CA SER A 299 -1.92 2.05 18.11
C SER A 299 -0.52 2.15 17.54
N VAL A 300 -0.29 1.35 16.49
CA VAL A 300 0.88 1.42 15.61
C VAL A 300 0.33 1.58 14.20
N SER A 301 0.68 2.67 13.51
CA SER A 301 0.20 2.96 12.16
C SER A 301 1.33 3.37 11.23
N ALA A 302 1.11 3.14 9.93
CA ALA A 302 1.94 3.66 8.86
C ALA A 302 1.06 4.45 7.88
N ASP A 303 1.00 5.76 8.05
CA ASP A 303 0.16 6.67 7.26
C ASP A 303 0.89 7.99 7.00
N ASN A 304 0.47 8.71 5.95
CA ASN A 304 1.04 10.00 5.56
C ASN A 304 2.59 10.02 5.39
N GLY A 305 3.20 8.86 5.14
CA GLY A 305 4.65 8.72 5.00
C GLY A 305 5.41 8.61 6.33
N TYR A 306 4.71 8.42 7.45
CA TYR A 306 5.28 8.21 8.78
C TYR A 306 4.82 6.89 9.39
N VAL A 307 5.70 6.29 10.18
CA VAL A 307 5.35 5.26 11.16
C VAL A 307 5.15 5.95 12.50
N THR A 308 3.97 5.78 13.08
CA THR A 308 3.54 6.43 14.31
C THR A 308 3.15 5.37 15.35
N ILE A 309 3.62 5.55 16.58
CA ILE A 309 3.27 4.74 17.74
C ILE A 309 2.65 5.67 18.76
N ASN A 310 1.39 5.43 19.11
CA ASN A 310 0.67 6.23 20.09
C ASN A 310 0.56 5.49 21.41
N GLY A 311 0.69 6.23 22.51
CA GLY A 311 0.52 5.69 23.85
C GLY A 311 -0.96 5.50 24.20
N ALA A 312 -1.24 4.64 25.17
CA ALA A 312 -2.53 4.58 25.83
C ALA A 312 -2.77 5.88 26.62
N GLY A 313 -3.98 6.45 26.50
CA GLY A 313 -4.39 7.62 27.29
C GLY A 313 -3.66 8.94 26.98
N THR A 314 -2.79 8.99 25.97
CA THR A 314 -2.00 10.18 25.60
C THR A 314 -2.36 10.66 24.20
N PHE A 315 -2.55 11.98 24.06
CA PHE A 315 -2.81 12.62 22.77
C PHE A 315 -1.56 12.75 21.87
N TRP A 316 -0.36 12.53 22.43
CA TRP A 316 0.90 12.66 21.72
C TRP A 316 1.44 11.30 21.29
N SER A 317 2.01 11.27 20.09
CA SER A 317 2.74 10.11 19.58
C SER A 317 4.01 9.88 20.41
N LEU A 318 4.17 8.68 20.97
CA LEU A 318 5.39 8.25 21.67
C LEU A 318 6.58 8.15 20.70
N PHE A 319 6.29 7.79 19.44
CA PHE A 319 7.29 7.72 18.40
C PHE A 319 6.69 8.01 17.03
N SER A 320 7.28 8.96 16.31
CA SER A 320 6.95 9.23 14.92
C SER A 320 8.23 9.33 14.10
N LYS A 321 8.36 8.50 13.06
CA LYS A 321 9.49 8.55 12.11
C LYS A 321 9.01 8.45 10.68
N PRO A 322 9.73 9.09 9.74
CA PRO A 322 9.48 8.87 8.32
C PRO A 322 9.59 7.38 7.98
N VAL A 323 8.67 6.88 7.16
CA VAL A 323 8.68 5.50 6.64
C VAL A 323 10.00 5.17 5.94
N SER A 324 10.72 6.17 5.43
CA SER A 324 12.04 5.99 4.82
C SER A 324 13.16 5.59 5.79
N GLU A 325 12.99 5.85 7.09
CA GLU A 325 13.94 5.45 8.13
C GLU A 325 13.62 4.07 8.74
N VAL A 326 12.48 3.48 8.36
CA VAL A 326 12.00 2.22 8.92
C VAL A 326 11.98 1.17 7.80
N PRO A 327 12.94 0.24 7.75
CA PRO A 327 12.93 -0.85 6.78
C PRO A 327 11.76 -1.81 7.06
N ASN A 328 11.35 -2.57 6.04
CA ASN A 328 10.37 -3.66 6.16
C ASN A 328 9.08 -3.23 6.88
N VAL A 329 8.58 -2.02 6.62
CA VAL A 329 7.39 -1.47 7.31
C VAL A 329 6.20 -2.43 7.33
N PRO A 330 5.82 -3.14 6.25
CA PRO A 330 4.70 -4.08 6.33
C PRO A 330 4.95 -5.21 7.36
N LEU A 331 6.16 -5.77 7.41
CA LEU A 331 6.54 -6.75 8.43
C LEU A 331 6.44 -6.17 9.84
N LEU A 332 6.98 -4.97 10.08
CA LEU A 332 6.86 -4.28 11.37
C LEU A 332 5.40 -4.15 11.81
N MET A 333 4.51 -3.68 10.92
CA MET A 333 3.09 -3.50 11.23
C MET A 333 2.43 -4.83 11.58
N THR A 334 2.73 -5.90 10.83
CA THR A 334 2.17 -7.24 11.10
C THR A 334 2.63 -7.77 12.46
N LEU A 335 3.93 -7.67 12.78
CA LEU A 335 4.46 -8.15 14.06
C LEU A 335 3.90 -7.34 15.23
N ALA A 336 3.81 -6.02 15.10
CA ALA A 336 3.24 -5.16 16.14
C ALA A 336 1.77 -5.50 16.44
N ASP A 337 0.97 -5.75 15.40
CA ASP A 337 -0.42 -6.15 15.59
C ASP A 337 -0.54 -7.53 16.26
N MET A 338 0.31 -8.50 15.89
CA MET A 338 0.37 -9.81 16.55
C MET A 338 0.72 -9.70 18.04
N CYS A 339 1.77 -8.95 18.39
CA CYS A 339 2.19 -8.78 19.79
C CYS A 339 1.13 -8.07 20.64
N ARG A 340 0.48 -7.04 20.09
CA ARG A 340 -0.58 -6.33 20.79
C ARG A 340 -1.77 -7.24 21.09
N ARG A 341 -2.25 -8.01 20.11
CA ARG A 341 -3.36 -8.96 20.30
C ARG A 341 -3.05 -10.04 21.33
N ASN A 342 -1.83 -10.56 21.35
CA ASN A 342 -1.41 -11.55 22.35
C ASN A 342 -1.43 -10.97 23.77
N THR A 343 -1.12 -9.69 23.92
CA THR A 343 -1.22 -8.99 25.22
C THR A 343 -2.67 -8.79 25.64
N GLU A 344 -3.56 -8.43 24.70
CA GLU A 344 -5.00 -8.25 24.97
C GLU A 344 -5.72 -9.58 25.30
N ALA A 345 -5.25 -10.69 24.74
CA ALA A 345 -5.86 -12.00 24.98
C ALA A 345 -5.61 -12.55 26.40
N GLY A 346 -4.60 -12.06 27.11
CA GLY A 346 -4.16 -12.59 28.41
C GLY A 346 -3.70 -14.06 28.35
N PRO A 347 -2.95 -14.54 29.35
CA PRO A 347 -2.68 -15.97 29.51
C PRO A 347 -3.95 -16.79 29.79
#